data_AF-A0A379SP70-F1
#
_entry.id   AF-A0A379SP70-F1
#
_cell.length_a   1.000
_cell.length_b   1.000
_cell.length_c   1.000
_cell.angle_alpha   90.00
_cell.angle_beta   90.00
_cell.angle_gamma   90.00
#
_symmetry.space_group_name_H-M   'P 1'
#
loop_
_entity.id
_entity.type
_entity.pdbx_description
1 polymer ?
#
loop_
_entity_poly.entity_id
_entity_poly.type
_entity_poly.pdbx_seq_one_letter_code
_entity_poly.pdbx_strand_id
1 'polypeptide(L)' 'MVALNSLNGTPATSDSWLLKEVLRDEWGFKGITVSDHGAIKELIKHGTAADPEDAVRVALKSGWI' A
#
# COMPACT_ATOMS: atom_id res chain seq x y z
N MET A 1 -2.04 3.27 -10.01
CA MET A 1 -0.95 3.92 -9.24
C MET A 1 -1.52 4.22 -7.85
N VAL A 2 -0.82 3.84 -6.78
CA VAL A 2 -1.29 4.00 -5.39
C VAL A 2 -0.83 5.35 -4.82
N ALA A 3 -1.71 6.04 -4.12
CA ALA A 3 -1.44 7.39 -3.61
C ALA A 3 -0.45 7.43 -2.44
N LEU A 4 0.22 8.57 -2.25
CA LEU A 4 1.17 8.83 -1.16
C LEU A 4 0.51 9.24 0.15
N ASN A 5 -0.76 9.66 0.13
CA ASN A 5 -1.44 10.12 1.34
C ASN A 5 -1.91 8.95 2.22
N SER A 6 -2.12 9.25 3.50
CA SER A 6 -2.86 8.39 4.39
C SER A 6 -4.36 8.54 4.19
N LEU A 7 -5.08 7.44 4.34
CA LEU A 7 -6.53 7.37 4.46
C LEU A 7 -6.85 6.97 5.89
N ASN A 8 -7.59 7.81 6.63
CA ASN A 8 -7.93 7.58 8.04
C ASN A 8 -6.72 7.26 8.95
N GLY A 9 -5.54 7.80 8.62
CA GLY A 9 -4.29 7.58 9.36
C GLY A 9 -3.42 6.44 8.83
N THR A 10 -3.93 5.59 7.94
CA THR A 10 -3.17 4.49 7.33
C THR A 10 -2.68 4.90 5.94
N PRO A 11 -1.36 4.82 5.63
CA PRO A 11 -0.88 5.10 4.28
C PRO A 11 -1.57 4.19 3.26
N ALA A 12 -2.06 4.76 2.15
CA ALA A 12 -2.73 4.00 1.09
C ALA A 12 -1.85 2.89 0.51
N THR A 13 -0.52 3.06 0.59
CA THR A 13 0.47 2.07 0.18
C THR A 13 0.48 0.82 1.06
N SER A 14 0.00 0.91 2.30
CA SER A 14 -0.07 -0.20 3.26
C SER A 14 -1.50 -0.60 3.63
N ASP A 15 -2.52 0.04 3.05
CA ASP A 15 -3.92 -0.16 3.44
C ASP A 15 -4.52 -1.41 2.76
N SER A 16 -4.72 -2.47 3.55
CA SER A 16 -5.28 -3.74 3.05
C SER A 16 -6.76 -3.66 2.72
N TRP A 17 -7.52 -2.84 3.45
CA TRP A 17 -8.94 -2.64 3.20
C TRP A 17 -9.13 -1.96 1.84
N LEU A 18 -8.37 -0.90 1.58
CA LEU A 18 -8.42 -0.19 0.30
C LEU A 18 -7.98 -1.06 -0.87
N LEU A 19 -6.85 -1.77 -0.74
CA LEU A 19 -6.22 -2.46 -1.87
C LEU A 19 -6.79 -3.85 -2.15
N LYS A 20 -7.34 -4.55 -1.15
CA LYS A 20 -7.94 -5.87 -1.34
C LYS A 20 -9.46 -5.76 -1.38
N GLU A 21 -10.07 -5.32 -0.29
CA GLU A 21 -11.52 -5.36 -0.13
C GLU A 21 -12.20 -4.43 -1.16
N VAL A 22 -11.82 -3.16 -1.20
CA VAL A 22 -12.44 -2.20 -2.14
C VAL A 22 -11.96 -2.44 -3.58
N LEU A 23 -10.65 -2.34 -3.82
CA LEU A 23 -10.12 -2.35 -5.18
C LEU A 23 -10.29 -3.70 -5.90
N ARG A 24 -10.05 -4.83 -5.21
CA ARG A 24 -10.02 -6.15 -5.86
C ARG A 24 -11.30 -6.95 -5.70
N ASP A 25 -11.91 -6.91 -4.51
CA ASP A 25 -13.09 -7.71 -4.21
C ASP A 25 -14.37 -6.98 -4.64
N GLU A 26 -14.55 -5.72 -4.25
CA GLU A 26 -15.73 -4.93 -4.64
C GLU A 26 -15.65 -4.45 -6.10
N TRP A 27 -14.54 -3.85 -6.50
CA TRP A 27 -14.40 -3.28 -7.85
C TRP A 27 -13.88 -4.30 -8.88
N GLY A 28 -13.44 -5.47 -8.43
CA GLY A 28 -13.04 -6.55 -9.33
C GLY A 28 -11.73 -6.30 -10.09
N PHE A 29 -10.88 -5.36 -9.67
CA PHE A 29 -9.64 -5.05 -10.37
C PHE A 29 -8.69 -6.25 -10.38
N LYS A 30 -8.27 -6.69 -11.58
CA LYS A 30 -7.33 -7.83 -11.79
C LYS A 30 -6.00 -7.40 -12.40
N GLY A 31 -5.75 -6.10 -12.50
CA GLY A 31 -4.51 -5.56 -13.04
C GLY A 31 -3.40 -5.46 -11.99
N ILE A 32 -2.28 -4.89 -12.40
CA ILE A 32 -1.12 -4.66 -11.53
C ILE A 32 -1.28 -3.31 -10.83
N THR A 33 -1.11 -3.30 -9.51
CA THR A 33 -0.94 -2.06 -8.74
C THR A 33 0.52 -1.63 -8.75
N VAL A 34 0.76 -0.36 -9.08
CA VAL A 34 2.11 0.24 -9.15
C VAL A 34 2.23 1.34 -8.11
N SER A 35 3.37 1.41 -7.44
CA SER A 35 3.68 2.46 -6.46
C SER A 35 3.91 3.79 -7.14
N ASP A 36 3.50 4.86 -6.46
CA ASP A 36 4.06 6.17 -6.75
C ASP A 36 5.55 6.21 -6.35
N HIS A 37 6.28 7.18 -6.90
CA HIS A 37 7.73 7.27 -6.79
C HIS A 37 8.18 7.32 -5.31
N GLY A 38 8.81 6.24 -4.84
CA GLY A 38 9.31 6.13 -3.48
C GLY A 38 8.26 5.81 -2.41
N ALA A 39 6.99 5.56 -2.77
CA ALA A 39 5.90 5.34 -1.81
C ALA A 39 6.19 4.22 -0.78
N ILE A 40 6.86 3.14 -1.20
CA ILE A 40 7.27 2.05 -0.31
C ILE A 40 8.26 2.55 0.74
N LYS A 41 9.25 3.38 0.34
CA LYS A 41 10.24 3.93 1.27
C LYS A 41 9.63 4.94 2.24
N GLU A 42 8.59 5.66 1.80
CA GLU A 42 7.86 6.60 2.64
C GLU A 42 7.07 5.90 3.77
N LEU A 43 6.78 4.59 3.68
CA LEU A 43 6.19 3.83 4.79
C LEU A 43 7.01 3.90 6.08
N ILE A 44 8.34 4.02 5.96
CA ILE A 44 9.24 4.20 7.11
C ILE A 44 9.01 5.57 7.75
N LYS A 45 8.88 6.63 6.93
CA LYS A 45 8.61 7.98 7.42
C LYS A 45 7.21 8.12 8.01
N HIS A 46 6.24 7.38 7.47
CA HIS A 46 4.89 7.27 8.02
C HIS A 46 4.82 6.40 9.29
N GLY A 47 5.93 5.82 9.75
CA GLY A 47 5.98 5.00 10.96
C GLY A 47 5.27 3.64 10.82
N THR A 48 4.99 3.21 9.59
CA THR A 48 4.27 1.97 9.30
C THR A 48 5.22 0.80 9.00
N ALA A 49 6.50 1.08 8.79
CA ALA A 49 7.56 0.09 8.59
C ALA A 49 8.82 0.49 9.37
N ALA A 50 9.55 -0.49 9.91
CA ALA A 50 10.76 -0.25 10.68
C ALA A 50 12.00 0.04 9.80
N ASP A 51 12.07 -0.61 8.65
CA ASP A 51 13.22 -0.57 7.74
C ASP A 51 12.78 -0.87 6.29
N PRO A 52 13.67 -0.77 5.29
CA PRO A 52 13.31 -1.01 3.89
C PRO A 52 12.80 -2.42 3.59
N GLU A 53 13.29 -3.44 4.29
CA GLU A 53 12.84 -4.82 4.09
C GLU A 53 11.42 -4.99 4.64
N ASP A 54 11.17 -4.43 5.82
CA ASP A 54 9.85 -4.39 6.43
C ASP A 54 8.85 -3.60 5.59
N ALA A 55 9.27 -2.50 4.97
CA ALA A 55 8.43 -1.70 4.09
C ALA A 55 7.96 -2.49 2.86
N VAL A 56 8.85 -3.27 2.25
CA VAL A 56 8.51 -4.16 1.13
C VAL A 56 7.55 -5.26 1.60
N ARG A 57 7.81 -5.85 2.77
CA ARG A 57 6.97 -6.90 3.36
C ARG A 57 5.55 -6.40 3.65
N VAL A 58 5.43 -5.20 4.22
CA VAL A 58 4.14 -4.56 4.51
C VAL A 58 3.39 -4.30 3.20
N ALA A 59 4.02 -3.65 2.22
CA ALA A 59 3.40 -3.39 0.93
C ALA A 59 2.86 -4.69 0.28
N LEU A 60 3.69 -5.73 0.15
CA LEU A 60 3.24 -7.01 -0.45
C LEU A 60 2.05 -7.62 0.30
N LYS A 61 2.09 -7.63 1.64
CA LYS A 61 0.97 -8.14 2.45
C LYS A 61 -0.31 -7.33 2.27
N SER A 62 -0.21 -6.04 1.98
CA SER A 62 -1.36 -5.15 1.82
C SER A 62 -2.17 -5.37 0.54
N GLY A 63 -1.75 -6.27 -0.36
CA GLY A 63 -2.52 -6.58 -1.59
C GLY A 63 -1.88 -6.07 -2.87
N TRP A 64 -0.57 -5.85 -2.81
CA TRP A 64 0.26 -5.57 -3.98
C TRP A 64 0.55 -6.88 -4.69
N ILE A 65 -0.36 -7.26 -5.60
CA ILE A 65 -0.30 -8.17 -6.77
C ILE A 65 -1.74 -8.51 -7.15
#